data_AF-A0AAQ4FE30-F1
#
_entry.id   AF-A0AAQ4FE30-F1
#
_cell.length_a   1.000
_cell.length_b   1.000
_cell.length_c   1.000
_cell.angle_alpha   90.00
_cell.angle_beta   90.00
_cell.angle_gamma   90.00
#
_symmetry.space_group_name_H-M   'P 1'
#
loop_
_entity.id
_entity.type
_entity.pdbx_description
1 polymer ?
#
loop_
_entity_poly.entity_id
_entity_poly.type
_entity_poly.pdbx_seq_one_letter_code
_entity_poly.pdbx_strand_id
1 'polypeptide(L)'
;MDYEEYGNVDHGTHAIEARIEDGKLFYERKCYQRGQSVCVDSKDMGRFFGVISGIGTAEFWVKKTSDSGKVKIHLSQLLKGKVILRRKSAC
;
A
#
# COMPACT_ATOMS: atom_id res chain seq x y z
N MET A 1 10.02 -30.21 11.29
CA MET A 1 9.92 -29.34 10.09
C MET A 1 8.55 -28.71 10.20
N ASP A 2 8.45 -27.60 10.93
CA ASP A 2 7.17 -27.11 11.44
C ASP A 2 7.00 -25.68 10.96
N TYR A 3 6.62 -25.60 9.68
CA TYR A 3 6.28 -24.39 8.93
C TYR A 3 4.78 -24.44 8.60
N GLU A 4 3.92 -24.49 9.61
CA GLU A 4 2.47 -24.45 9.40
C GLU A 4 1.87 -23.27 10.17
N GLU A 5 1.56 -22.19 9.45
CA GLU A 5 0.21 -21.65 9.36
C GLU A 5 0.20 -20.51 8.32
N TYR A 6 0.17 -20.89 7.04
CA TYR A 6 0.01 -19.96 5.92
C TYR A 6 -1.48 -19.58 5.82
N GLY A 7 -1.93 -18.70 6.71
CA GLY A 7 -3.17 -17.95 6.54
C GLY A 7 -3.04 -16.96 5.37
N ASN A 8 -2.83 -17.47 4.16
CA ASN A 8 -2.87 -16.68 2.93
C ASN A 8 -4.27 -16.83 2.34
N VAL A 9 -5.05 -15.77 2.48
CA VAL A 9 -6.12 -15.49 1.52
C VAL A 9 -5.47 -15.51 0.14
N ASP A 10 -5.95 -16.41 -0.72
CA ASP A 10 -5.56 -16.65 -2.10
C ASP A 10 -5.26 -15.35 -2.88
N HIS A 11 -4.02 -14.89 -2.80
CA HIS A 11 -3.37 -14.02 -3.78
C HIS A 11 -2.42 -14.94 -4.54
N GLY A 12 -2.99 -15.88 -5.31
CA GLY A 12 -2.27 -17.01 -5.87
C GLY A 12 -0.94 -16.60 -6.51
N THR A 13 0.18 -17.13 -6.00
CA THR A 13 1.52 -17.23 -6.63
C THR A 13 2.13 -16.01 -7.36
N HIS A 14 1.50 -14.84 -7.33
CA HIS A 14 1.97 -13.63 -7.96
C HIS A 14 2.72 -12.80 -6.91
N ALA A 15 4.04 -12.74 -7.04
CA ALA A 15 4.87 -11.85 -6.25
C ALA A 15 4.24 -10.45 -6.24
N ILE A 16 4.14 -9.83 -5.06
CA ILE A 16 3.57 -8.48 -4.93
C ILE A 16 4.45 -7.51 -5.73
N GLU A 17 3.93 -7.04 -6.85
CA GLU A 17 4.62 -6.09 -7.71
C GLU A 17 4.44 -4.68 -7.17
N ALA A 18 5.48 -4.11 -6.56
CA ALA A 18 5.48 -2.73 -6.08
C ALA A 18 6.76 -1.99 -6.50
N ARG A 19 6.63 -0.83 -7.13
CA ARG A 19 7.77 0.04 -7.51
C ARG A 19 7.38 1.50 -7.51
N ILE A 20 8.36 2.39 -7.34
CA ILE A 20 8.16 3.82 -7.48
C ILE A 20 9.04 4.30 -8.63
N GLU A 21 8.43 4.97 -9.60
CA GLU A 21 9.13 5.56 -10.74
C GLU A 21 8.53 6.95 -11.03
N ASP A 22 9.38 7.96 -11.23
CA ASP A 22 8.97 9.32 -11.61
C ASP A 22 7.89 9.94 -10.69
N GLY A 23 7.99 9.67 -9.38
CA GLY A 23 7.00 10.15 -8.39
C GLY A 23 5.62 9.48 -8.49
N LYS A 24 5.52 8.35 -9.21
CA LYS A 24 4.33 7.50 -9.30
C LYS A 24 4.59 6.16 -8.60
N LEU A 25 3.62 5.72 -7.82
CA LEU A 25 3.67 4.43 -7.15
C LEU A 25 2.92 3.41 -8.00
N PHE A 26 3.61 2.36 -8.43
CA PHE A 26 3.02 1.22 -9.10
C PHE A 26 2.88 0.09 -8.09
N TYR A 27 1.66 -0.41 -7.92
CA TYR A 27 1.36 -1.50 -7.00
C TYR A 27 0.28 -2.40 -7.60
N GLU A 28 0.53 -3.71 -7.70
CA GLU A 28 -0.38 -4.71 -8.29
C GLU A 28 -0.93 -4.26 -9.66
N ARG A 29 -0.03 -3.85 -10.57
CA ARG A 29 -0.34 -3.34 -11.92
C ARG A 29 -1.20 -2.08 -11.97
N LYS A 30 -1.39 -1.40 -10.83
CA LYS A 30 -2.10 -0.12 -10.75
C LYS A 30 -1.10 1.00 -10.50
N CYS A 31 -1.34 2.14 -11.15
CA CYS A 31 -0.57 3.37 -10.92
C CYS A 31 -1.32 4.27 -9.94
N TYR A 32 -0.58 4.79 -8.97
CA TYR A 32 -1.04 5.70 -7.94
C TYR A 32 -0.21 6.99 -7.95
N GLN A 33 -0.87 8.12 -7.79
CA GLN A 33 -0.24 9.45 -7.80
C GLN A 33 -0.65 10.28 -6.59
N ARG A 34 0.12 11.34 -6.31
CA ARG A 34 -0.23 12.34 -5.30
C ARG A 34 -1.63 12.90 -5.54
N GLY A 35 -2.40 13.07 -4.46
CA GLY A 35 -3.78 13.53 -4.49
C GLY A 35 -4.82 12.43 -4.65
N GLN A 36 -4.43 11.19 -4.96
CA GLN A 36 -5.38 10.08 -5.07
C GLN A 36 -5.79 9.52 -3.72
N SER A 37 -7.09 9.25 -3.60
CA SER A 37 -7.67 8.55 -2.45
C SER A 37 -7.42 7.05 -2.53
N VAL A 38 -6.85 6.50 -1.45
CA VAL A 38 -6.49 5.09 -1.32
C VAL A 38 -6.99 4.54 0.00
N CYS A 39 -7.19 3.23 0.03
CA CYS A 39 -7.37 2.46 1.25
C CYS A 39 -6.07 1.71 1.53
N VAL A 40 -5.51 1.93 2.71
CA VAL A 40 -4.31 1.26 3.18
C VAL A 40 -4.76 0.22 4.19
N ASP A 41 -4.35 -1.03 3.98
CA ASP A 41 -4.52 -2.11 4.93
C ASP A 41 -3.13 -2.49 5.45
N SER A 42 -2.89 -2.28 6.74
CA SER A 42 -1.61 -2.59 7.39
C SER A 42 -1.86 -3.59 8.51
N LYS A 43 -1.01 -4.63 8.59
CA LYS A 43 -1.09 -5.62 9.68
C LYS A 43 -0.90 -5.00 11.07
N ASP A 44 -0.20 -3.86 11.14
CA ASP A 44 0.14 -3.19 12.41
C ASP A 44 -0.82 -2.03 12.74
N MET A 45 -1.15 -1.20 11.74
CA MET A 45 -1.98 0.00 11.93
C MET A 45 -3.47 -0.23 11.64
N GLY A 46 -3.84 -1.43 11.20
CA GLY A 46 -5.17 -1.74 10.70
C GLY A 46 -5.47 -1.10 9.34
N ARG A 47 -6.76 -1.10 8.98
CA ARG A 47 -7.26 -0.57 7.71
C ARG A 47 -7.73 0.86 7.87
N PHE A 48 -7.25 1.76 7.02
CA PHE A 48 -7.68 3.16 7.01
C PHE A 48 -7.79 3.72 5.59
N PHE A 49 -8.55 4.81 5.48
CA PHE A 49 -8.67 5.58 4.25
C PHE A 49 -7.82 6.85 4.33
N GLY A 50 -7.19 7.20 3.22
CA GLY A 50 -6.40 8.41 3.14
C GLY A 50 -6.10 8.83 1.71
N VAL A 51 -5.38 9.93 1.59
CA VAL A 51 -4.97 10.50 0.31
C VAL A 51 -3.45 10.46 0.22
N ILE A 52 -2.89 10.04 -0.91
CA ILE A 52 -1.44 10.09 -1.12
C ILE A 52 -0.99 11.54 -1.11
N SER A 53 -0.27 11.94 -0.06
CA SER A 53 0.21 13.31 0.11
C SER A 53 1.54 13.56 -0.58
N GLY A 54 2.35 12.51 -0.80
CA GLY A 54 3.65 12.60 -1.45
C GLY A 54 4.24 11.22 -1.73
N ILE A 55 5.06 11.13 -2.78
CA ILE A 55 5.76 9.91 -3.19
C ILE A 55 7.24 10.28 -3.30
N GLY A 56 8.09 9.61 -2.52
CA GLY A 56 9.55 9.73 -2.57
C GLY A 56 10.18 8.57 -3.35
N THR A 57 11.47 8.28 -3.15
CA THR A 57 12.19 7.26 -3.93
C THR A 57 11.86 5.82 -3.50
N ALA A 58 11.71 5.57 -2.20
CA ALA A 58 11.45 4.24 -1.64
C ALA A 58 10.34 4.24 -0.57
N GLU A 59 9.62 5.35 -0.46
CA GLU A 59 8.56 5.56 0.51
C GLU A 59 7.53 6.55 -0.01
N PHE A 60 6.33 6.48 0.54
CA PHE A 60 5.24 7.39 0.21
C PHE A 60 4.47 7.75 1.47
N TRP A 61 3.78 8.89 1.40
CA TRP A 61 3.04 9.47 2.49
C TRP A 61 1.55 9.41 2.19
N VAL A 62 0.77 8.93 3.15
CA VAL A 62 -0.69 8.91 3.08
C VAL A 62 -1.23 9.77 4.21
N LYS A 63 -2.00 10.81 3.86
CA LYS A 63 -2.75 11.60 4.82
C LYS A 63 -4.06 10.88 5.15
N LYS A 64 -4.23 10.43 6.38
CA LYS A 64 -5.47 9.80 6.88
C LYS A 64 -6.63 10.78 6.76
N THR A 65 -7.76 10.32 6.21
CA THR A 65 -8.96 11.16 6.10
C THR A 65 -9.61 11.40 7.46
N SER A 66 -9.53 10.44 8.39
CA SER A 66 -10.22 10.50 9.69
C SER A 66 -9.65 11.53 10.65
N ASP A 67 -8.32 11.72 10.65
CA ASP A 67 -7.61 12.50 11.68
C ASP A 67 -6.59 13.48 11.06
N SER A 68 -6.52 13.58 9.74
CA SER A 68 -5.50 14.37 9.01
C SER A 68 -4.03 14.01 9.29
N GLY A 69 -3.75 13.03 10.16
CA GLY A 69 -2.40 12.51 10.40
C GLY A 69 -1.76 11.92 9.15
N LYS A 70 -0.45 12.14 8.97
CA LYS A 70 0.32 11.61 7.85
C LYS A 70 1.03 10.33 8.26
N VAL A 71 0.83 9.26 7.49
CA VAL A 71 1.48 7.96 7.68
C VAL A 71 2.52 7.78 6.59
N LYS A 72 3.72 7.38 6.99
CA LYS A 72 4.83 7.06 6.09
C LYS A 72 4.85 5.56 5.85
N ILE A 73 4.82 5.14 4.59
CA ILE A 73 4.82 3.74 4.20
C ILE A 73 6.01 3.51 3.29
N HIS A 74 6.83 2.51 3.62
CA HIS A 74 7.98 2.14 2.80
C HIS A 74 7.57 1.15 1.71
N LEU A 75 8.20 1.25 0.54
CA LEU A 75 7.98 0.34 -0.58
C LEU A 75 8.24 -1.13 -0.18
N SER A 76 9.24 -1.35 0.67
CA SER A 76 9.56 -2.67 1.22
C SER A 76 8.43 -3.28 2.05
N GLN A 77 7.54 -2.46 2.64
CA GLN A 77 6.36 -2.96 3.36
C GLN A 77 5.28 -3.46 2.39
N LEU A 78 5.14 -2.83 1.22
CA LEU A 78 4.28 -3.32 0.14
C LEU A 78 4.82 -4.64 -0.43
N LEU A 79 6.10 -4.67 -0.79
CA LEU A 79 6.76 -5.86 -1.35
C LEU A 79 6.71 -7.08 -0.41
N LYS A 80 6.75 -6.85 0.91
CA LYS A 80 6.65 -7.90 1.94
C LYS A 80 5.20 -8.28 2.28
N GLY A 81 4.20 -7.64 1.69
CA GLY A 81 2.79 -7.85 2.02
C GLY A 81 2.39 -7.42 3.43
N LYS A 82 3.21 -6.60 4.11
CA LYS A 82 2.87 -6.03 5.42
C LYS A 82 1.81 -4.94 5.31
N VAL A 83 1.84 -4.25 4.18
CA VAL A 83 0.90 -3.20 3.81
C VAL A 83 0.34 -3.55 2.44
N ILE A 84 -0.97 -3.45 2.29
CA ILE A 84 -1.70 -3.65 1.04
C ILE A 84 -2.40 -2.35 0.68
N LEU A 85 -2.26 -1.94 -0.59
CA LEU A 85 -2.90 -0.75 -1.13
C LEU A 85 -4.08 -1.12 -2.01
N ARG A 86 -5.24 -0.52 -1.73
CA ARG A 86 -6.44 -0.66 -2.54
C ARG A 86 -6.89 0.71 -3.05
N ARG A 87 -7.04 0.83 -4.36
CA ARG A 87 -7.68 2.00 -4.98
C ARG A 87 -9.15 2.04 -4.55
N LYS A 88 -9.61 3.19 -4.08
CA LYS A 88 -11.06 3.45 -4.01
C LYS A 88 -11.50 3.61 -5.46
N SER A 89 -12.26 2.66 -6.01
CA SER A 89 -12.77 2.76 -7.38
C SER A 89 -13.63 4.02 -7.47
N ALA A 90 -13.04 5.10 -8.00
CA ALA A 90 -13.77 6.15 -8.66
C ALA A 90 -13.61 5.81 -10.15
N CYS A 91 -14.71 5.37 -10.74
CA CYS A 91 -14.88 5.40 -12.19
C CYS A 91 -14.89 6.86 -12.64
#